data_AF-A0A7K3KL69-F1
#
_entry.id   AF-A0A7K3KL69-F1
#
_cell.length_a   1.000
_cell.length_b   1.000
_cell.length_c   1.000
_cell.angle_alpha   90.00
_cell.angle_beta   90.00
_cell.angle_gamma   90.00
#
_symmetry.space_group_name_H-M   'P 1'
#
loop_
_entity.id
_entity.type
_entity.pdbx_description
1 polymer ?
#
loop_
_entity_poly.entity_id
_entity_poly.type
_entity_poly.pdbx_seq_one_letter_code
_entity_poly.pdbx_strand_id
1 'polypeptide(L)'
;MGKLTLYHGTPNRIVVPTYGLGNENHDYGKGFYLTESMDLAKEWAVCRPTETNGWVHQYELDTDGLEVLDFRPLGSLAWLAELMKHRDAADSKRYRMLAARFIEKYGVDTSGYDVVVGWRANASYFYIAREFVRDNVDIDILDDLLSLGDLGIQYCIKSERAFSCLREVDDGLTAVDYAEFNERYNQRDIAARRKMRELVDSDANKVTKVFSTLFEVR
;
A
#
# COMPACT_ATOMS: atom_id res chain seq x y z
N MET A 1 8.28 -19.97 -6.66
CA MET A 1 9.00 -19.32 -5.52
C MET A 1 8.73 -20.22 -4.34
N GLY A 2 9.69 -20.41 -3.43
CA GLY A 2 9.52 -21.34 -2.31
C GLY A 2 8.78 -20.70 -1.14
N LYS A 3 9.27 -20.95 0.08
CA LYS A 3 8.75 -20.37 1.31
C LYS A 3 9.22 -18.93 1.51
N LEU A 4 8.31 -18.05 1.92
CA LEU A 4 8.57 -16.66 2.29
C LEU A 4 8.34 -16.44 3.79
N THR A 5 9.22 -15.68 4.42
CA THR A 5 9.00 -15.19 5.78
C THR A 5 8.37 -13.80 5.73
N LEU A 6 7.20 -13.67 6.34
CA LEU A 6 6.38 -12.47 6.30
C LEU A 6 5.97 -12.05 7.72
N TYR A 7 5.72 -10.76 7.90
CA TYR A 7 5.44 -10.15 9.20
C TYR A 7 4.15 -9.33 9.16
N HIS A 8 3.32 -9.47 10.19
CA HIS A 8 2.11 -8.67 10.38
C HIS A 8 2.25 -7.82 11.64
N GLY A 9 2.28 -6.49 11.46
CA GLY A 9 2.27 -5.53 12.56
C GLY A 9 0.85 -5.14 12.96
N THR A 10 0.51 -5.24 14.25
CA THR A 10 -0.83 -4.92 14.77
C THR A 10 -0.77 -4.52 16.25
N PRO A 11 -1.73 -3.73 16.76
CA PRO A 11 -1.87 -3.53 18.21
C PRO A 11 -2.41 -4.78 18.94
N ASN A 12 -2.96 -5.75 18.22
CA ASN A 12 -3.57 -6.95 18.80
C ASN A 12 -2.53 -8.02 19.09
N ARG A 13 -2.53 -8.57 20.31
CA ARG A 13 -1.64 -9.67 20.70
C ARG A 13 -2.04 -11.03 20.10
N ILE A 14 -3.30 -11.19 19.74
CA ILE A 14 -3.86 -12.41 19.16
C ILE A 14 -4.45 -12.04 17.81
N VAL A 15 -4.05 -12.76 16.78
CA VAL A 15 -4.53 -12.60 15.40
C VAL A 15 -4.90 -13.97 14.87
N VAL A 16 -6.04 -14.06 14.19
CA VAL A 16 -6.47 -15.27 13.49
C VAL A 16 -6.75 -14.87 12.04
N PRO A 17 -5.78 -15.02 11.12
CA PRO A 17 -5.99 -14.73 9.71
C PRO A 17 -7.15 -15.60 9.20
N THR A 18 -8.20 -14.94 8.70
CA THR A 18 -9.42 -15.63 8.26
C THR A 18 -9.80 -15.11 6.88
N TYR A 19 -9.95 -16.02 5.93
CA TYR A 19 -10.39 -15.69 4.58
C TYR A 19 -11.75 -14.99 4.58
N GLY A 20 -11.95 -14.04 3.66
CA GLY A 20 -13.18 -13.27 3.53
C GLY A 20 -13.34 -12.13 4.55
N LEU A 21 -12.47 -12.06 5.58
CA LEU A 21 -12.41 -10.94 6.52
C LEU A 21 -11.45 -9.84 6.03
N GLY A 22 -11.47 -8.71 6.74
CA GLY A 22 -10.70 -7.51 6.40
C GLY A 22 -11.58 -6.36 5.91
N ASN A 23 -10.99 -5.17 5.81
CA ASN A 23 -11.67 -3.97 5.35
C ASN A 23 -11.60 -3.89 3.82
N GLU A 24 -12.72 -3.58 3.16
CA GLU A 24 -12.76 -3.35 1.70
C GLU A 24 -11.96 -2.12 1.29
N ASN A 25 -11.78 -1.16 2.20
CA ASN A 25 -11.08 0.09 1.95
C ASN A 25 -9.57 0.03 2.27
N HIS A 26 -8.98 -1.17 2.32
CA HIS A 26 -7.53 -1.34 2.37
C HIS A 26 -6.91 -1.27 0.96
N ASP A 27 -5.59 -1.21 0.90
CA ASP A 27 -4.84 -0.85 -0.31
C ASP A 27 -5.13 -1.75 -1.52
N TYR A 28 -5.36 -3.05 -1.25
CA TYR A 28 -5.67 -4.09 -2.24
C TYR A 28 -7.02 -4.77 -1.93
N GLY A 29 -7.93 -4.06 -1.24
CA GLY A 29 -9.23 -4.56 -0.83
C GLY A 29 -9.20 -5.54 0.36
N LYS A 30 -10.20 -6.41 0.49
CA LYS A 30 -10.21 -7.45 1.54
C LYS A 30 -9.02 -8.40 1.40
N GLY A 31 -8.44 -8.78 2.53
CA GLY A 31 -7.32 -9.72 2.61
C GLY A 31 -6.55 -9.57 3.90
N PHE A 32 -5.53 -10.42 4.07
CA PHE A 32 -4.59 -10.34 5.18
C PHE A 32 -3.26 -9.76 4.72
N TYR A 33 -2.75 -8.78 5.45
CA TYR A 33 -1.69 -7.89 4.98
C TYR A 33 -0.41 -8.08 5.77
N LEU A 34 0.67 -8.34 5.05
CA LEU A 34 1.97 -8.70 5.59
C LEU A 34 3.10 -7.92 4.89
N THR A 35 4.32 -7.99 5.42
CA THR A 35 5.53 -7.46 4.77
C THR A 35 6.72 -8.36 5.05
N GLU A 36 7.73 -8.38 4.16
CA GLU A 36 9.01 -9.06 4.43
C GLU A 36 9.89 -8.28 5.41
N SER A 37 9.58 -7.00 5.67
CA SER A 37 10.38 -6.15 6.55
C SER A 37 9.85 -6.18 7.99
N MET A 38 10.63 -6.80 8.87
CA MET A 38 10.37 -6.80 10.31
C MET A 38 10.25 -5.36 10.86
N ASP A 39 11.16 -4.46 10.49
CA ASP A 39 11.16 -3.10 11.03
C ASP A 39 9.93 -2.30 10.58
N LEU A 40 9.49 -2.47 9.33
CA LEU A 40 8.24 -1.89 8.86
C LEU A 40 7.04 -2.48 9.62
N ALA A 41 7.00 -3.79 9.84
CA ALA A 41 5.94 -4.40 10.62
C ALA A 41 5.89 -3.82 12.05
N LYS A 42 7.05 -3.57 12.68
CA LYS A 42 7.11 -2.90 13.99
C LYS A 42 6.55 -1.47 13.93
N GLU A 43 6.98 -0.65 12.97
CA GLU A 43 6.43 0.69 12.77
C GLU A 43 4.91 0.66 12.57
N TRP A 44 4.42 -0.29 11.77
CA TRP A 44 2.99 -0.40 11.42
C TRP A 44 2.14 -0.89 12.59
N ALA A 45 2.71 -1.68 13.51
CA ALA A 45 2.04 -2.13 14.73
C ALA A 45 1.68 -0.96 15.65
N VAL A 46 2.48 0.11 15.65
CA VAL A 46 2.36 1.26 16.57
C VAL A 46 2.09 2.59 15.88
N CYS A 47 1.69 2.57 14.59
CA CYS A 47 1.45 3.82 13.85
C CYS A 47 0.14 4.53 14.23
N ARG A 48 -0.73 3.89 15.03
CA ARG A 48 -2.00 4.47 15.48
C ARG A 48 -1.79 5.16 16.83
N PRO A 49 -2.03 6.49 16.92
CA PRO A 49 -1.73 7.24 18.15
C PRO A 49 -2.62 6.87 19.34
N THR A 50 -3.74 6.19 19.11
CA THR A 50 -4.66 5.74 20.17
C THR A 50 -4.31 4.35 20.72
N GLU A 51 -3.35 3.64 20.13
CA GLU A 51 -2.95 2.29 20.50
C GLU A 51 -1.47 2.30 20.91
N THR A 52 -1.20 2.10 22.20
CA THR A 52 0.18 2.11 22.72
C THR A 52 0.82 0.72 22.79
N ASN A 53 0.05 -0.33 22.53
CA ASN A 53 0.57 -1.70 22.42
C ASN A 53 0.86 -2.00 20.95
N GLY A 54 1.94 -2.74 20.69
CA GLY A 54 2.29 -3.20 19.36
C GLY A 54 2.89 -4.60 19.40
N TRP A 55 2.47 -5.42 18.44
CA TRP A 55 2.93 -6.80 18.25
C TRP A 55 3.25 -7.02 16.78
N VAL A 56 4.30 -7.80 16.53
CA VAL A 56 4.61 -8.34 15.21
C VAL A 56 4.49 -9.85 15.26
N HIS A 57 3.64 -10.37 14.39
CA HIS A 57 3.45 -11.80 14.18
C HIS A 57 4.25 -12.23 12.95
N GLN A 58 5.05 -13.29 13.08
CA GLN A 58 5.77 -13.90 11.97
C GLN A 58 4.97 -15.04 11.34
N TYR A 59 4.96 -15.07 10.02
CA TYR A 59 4.32 -16.08 9.19
C TYR A 59 5.30 -16.66 8.18
N GLU A 60 5.05 -17.91 7.81
CA GLU A 60 5.64 -18.58 6.66
C GLU A 60 4.54 -18.75 5.61
N LEU A 61 4.77 -18.23 4.41
CA LEU A 61 3.90 -18.43 3.25
C LEU A 61 4.58 -19.38 2.27
N ASP A 62 3.96 -20.52 1.99
CA ASP A 62 4.37 -21.37 0.87
C ASP A 62 3.77 -20.82 -0.42
N THR A 63 4.62 -20.42 -1.37
CA THR A 63 4.17 -19.83 -2.65
C THR A 63 4.13 -20.84 -3.80
N ASP A 64 4.46 -22.11 -3.54
CA ASP A 64 4.39 -23.14 -4.57
C ASP A 64 2.93 -23.35 -5.03
N GLY A 65 2.69 -23.11 -6.32
CA GLY A 65 1.36 -23.25 -6.93
C GLY A 65 0.40 -22.08 -6.66
N LEU A 66 0.85 -20.99 -6.02
CA LEU A 66 0.09 -19.76 -5.88
C LEU A 66 0.35 -18.82 -7.07
N GLU A 67 -0.72 -18.18 -7.55
CA GLU A 67 -0.65 -17.07 -8.50
C GLU A 67 -0.37 -15.77 -7.74
N VAL A 68 0.77 -15.15 -8.02
CA VAL A 68 1.23 -13.93 -7.35
C VAL A 68 1.31 -12.78 -8.35
N LEU A 69 0.55 -11.72 -8.10
CA LEU A 69 0.66 -10.47 -8.84
C LEU A 69 1.58 -9.51 -8.11
N ASP A 70 2.58 -8.98 -8.81
CA ASP A 70 3.45 -7.93 -8.31
C ASP A 70 3.24 -6.64 -9.10
N PHE A 71 2.80 -5.57 -8.43
CA PHE A 71 2.57 -4.26 -9.02
C PHE A 71 3.86 -3.47 -9.26
N ARG A 72 4.98 -3.82 -8.60
CA ARG A 72 6.26 -3.12 -8.77
C ARG A 72 6.73 -3.04 -10.23
N PRO A 73 6.79 -4.16 -10.99
CA PRO A 73 7.15 -4.12 -12.41
C PRO A 73 6.09 -3.48 -13.32
N LEU A 74 4.84 -3.32 -12.86
CA LEU A 74 3.75 -2.74 -13.64
C LEU A 74 3.72 -1.21 -13.60
N GLY A 75 4.46 -0.60 -12.68
CA GLY A 75 4.62 0.84 -12.55
C GLY A 75 3.52 1.52 -11.72
N SER A 76 3.75 2.81 -11.44
CA SER A 76 2.91 3.61 -10.54
C SER A 76 1.46 3.74 -10.99
N LEU A 77 1.20 3.86 -12.29
CA LEU A 77 -0.15 4.06 -12.81
C LEU A 77 -1.03 2.82 -12.59
N ALA A 78 -0.49 1.63 -12.85
CA ALA A 78 -1.19 0.37 -12.61
C ALA A 78 -1.49 0.18 -11.13
N TRP A 79 -0.51 0.52 -10.28
CA TRP A 79 -0.67 0.46 -8.84
C TRP A 79 -1.68 1.48 -8.29
N LEU A 80 -1.61 2.74 -8.72
CA LEU A 80 -2.60 3.78 -8.38
C LEU A 80 -3.99 3.39 -8.83
N ALA A 81 -4.12 2.77 -10.00
CA ALA A 81 -5.40 2.29 -10.50
C ALA A 81 -5.95 1.18 -9.59
N GLU A 82 -5.11 0.24 -9.15
CA GLU A 82 -5.53 -0.77 -8.18
C GLU A 82 -5.99 -0.13 -6.88
N LEU A 83 -5.24 0.82 -6.34
CA LEU A 83 -5.62 1.49 -5.11
C LEU A 83 -6.96 2.22 -5.23
N MET A 84 -7.20 2.93 -6.33
CA MET A 84 -8.45 3.67 -6.57
C MET A 84 -9.68 2.77 -6.70
N LYS A 85 -9.52 1.46 -6.91
CA LYS A 85 -10.66 0.52 -6.85
C LYS A 85 -11.20 0.35 -5.43
N HIS A 86 -10.31 0.51 -4.44
CA HIS A 86 -10.60 0.20 -3.04
C HIS A 86 -10.65 1.46 -2.18
N ARG A 87 -9.97 2.54 -2.59
CA ARG A 87 -9.82 3.77 -1.78
C ARG A 87 -10.02 5.02 -2.63
N ASP A 88 -11.06 5.76 -2.30
CA ASP A 88 -11.33 7.06 -2.90
C ASP A 88 -10.25 8.08 -2.51
N ALA A 89 -9.55 8.63 -3.50
CA ALA A 89 -8.62 9.74 -3.31
C ALA A 89 -9.35 11.10 -3.18
N ALA A 90 -10.59 11.19 -3.67
CA ALA A 90 -11.45 12.36 -3.53
C ALA A 90 -12.94 11.96 -3.61
N ASP A 91 -13.85 12.88 -3.34
CA ASP A 91 -15.30 12.62 -3.27
C ASP A 91 -16.10 13.44 -4.30
N SER A 92 -15.43 14.20 -5.16
CA SER A 92 -16.10 15.03 -6.17
C SER A 92 -16.71 14.19 -7.30
N LYS A 93 -17.77 14.72 -7.95
CA LYS A 93 -18.33 14.11 -9.17
C LYS A 93 -17.28 13.96 -10.29
N ARG A 94 -16.43 14.98 -10.46
CA ARG A 94 -15.31 14.97 -11.43
C ARG A 94 -14.37 13.81 -11.15
N TYR A 95 -13.97 13.62 -9.90
CA TYR A 95 -13.10 12.53 -9.50
C TYR A 95 -13.71 11.17 -9.84
N ARG A 96 -14.94 10.87 -9.41
CA ARG A 96 -15.57 9.57 -9.69
C ARG A 96 -15.59 9.21 -11.18
N MET A 97 -15.91 10.18 -12.03
CA MET A 97 -15.92 10.00 -13.48
C MET A 97 -14.52 9.72 -14.04
N LEU A 98 -13.51 10.49 -13.64
CA LEU A 98 -12.14 10.33 -14.14
C LEU A 98 -11.44 9.10 -13.56
N ALA A 99 -11.69 8.77 -12.29
CA ALA A 99 -11.18 7.58 -11.63
C ALA A 99 -11.67 6.30 -12.33
N ALA A 100 -12.95 6.24 -12.71
CA ALA A 100 -13.47 5.11 -13.48
C ALA A 100 -12.72 4.91 -14.81
N ARG A 101 -12.46 6.00 -15.56
CA ARG A 101 -11.66 5.95 -16.80
C ARG A 101 -10.20 5.60 -16.54
N PHE A 102 -9.63 6.05 -15.43
CA PHE A 102 -8.26 5.72 -15.02
C PHE A 102 -8.12 4.22 -14.74
N ILE A 103 -9.05 3.66 -13.96
CA ILE A 103 -9.10 2.25 -13.63
C ILE A 103 -9.33 1.41 -14.88
N GLU A 104 -10.21 1.84 -15.79
CA GLU A 104 -10.41 1.15 -17.06
C GLU A 104 -9.14 1.12 -17.92
N LYS A 105 -8.37 2.21 -17.95
CA LYS A 105 -7.18 2.35 -18.79
C LYS A 105 -5.93 1.67 -18.22
N TYR A 106 -5.72 1.76 -16.91
CA TYR A 106 -4.48 1.32 -16.24
C TYR A 106 -4.68 0.17 -15.26
N GLY A 107 -5.94 -0.18 -14.95
CA GLY A 107 -6.25 -1.24 -13.99
C GLY A 107 -5.90 -2.63 -14.52
N VAL A 108 -5.52 -3.49 -13.59
CA VAL A 108 -5.24 -4.91 -13.83
C VAL A 108 -6.36 -5.76 -13.22
N ASP A 109 -6.83 -6.80 -13.88
CA ASP A 109 -7.75 -7.74 -13.24
C ASP A 109 -7.01 -8.56 -12.18
N THR A 110 -7.38 -8.37 -10.91
CA THR A 110 -6.74 -9.03 -9.76
C THR A 110 -7.51 -10.27 -9.28
N SER A 111 -8.64 -10.62 -9.89
CA SER A 111 -9.54 -11.67 -9.41
C SER A 111 -8.93 -13.08 -9.45
N GLY A 112 -7.96 -13.32 -10.35
CA GLY A 112 -7.29 -14.61 -10.51
C GLY A 112 -6.07 -14.84 -9.63
N TYR A 113 -5.66 -13.87 -8.80
CA TYR A 113 -4.43 -13.96 -8.02
C TYR A 113 -4.70 -14.31 -6.56
N ASP A 114 -3.88 -15.21 -6.02
CA ASP A 114 -3.95 -15.62 -4.62
C ASP A 114 -3.26 -14.63 -3.69
N VAL A 115 -2.20 -13.98 -4.19
CA VAL A 115 -1.42 -12.98 -3.47
C VAL A 115 -1.20 -11.76 -4.34
N VAL A 116 -1.45 -10.57 -3.79
CA VAL A 116 -1.17 -9.30 -4.44
C VAL A 116 -0.05 -8.59 -3.68
N VAL A 117 1.01 -8.21 -4.39
CA VAL A 117 2.21 -7.58 -3.85
C VAL A 117 2.37 -6.18 -4.44
N GLY A 118 2.71 -5.22 -3.60
CA GLY A 118 3.01 -3.87 -4.05
C GLY A 118 3.31 -2.93 -2.90
N TRP A 119 3.31 -1.63 -3.16
CA TRP A 119 3.59 -0.61 -2.16
C TRP A 119 2.43 -0.42 -1.17
N ARG A 120 2.71 -0.04 0.07
CA ARG A 120 1.66 0.33 1.04
C ARG A 120 1.25 1.80 0.85
N ALA A 121 -0.06 2.08 0.85
CA ALA A 121 -0.58 3.45 0.84
C ALA A 121 -0.75 3.98 2.27
N ASN A 122 0.35 4.51 2.84
CA ASN A 122 0.36 5.20 4.14
C ASN A 122 -0.17 6.65 4.02
N ALA A 123 -0.02 7.45 5.08
CA ALA A 123 -0.58 8.80 5.13
C ALA A 123 0.14 9.80 4.18
N SER A 124 1.46 9.67 3.99
CA SER A 124 2.19 10.45 2.98
C SER A 124 1.78 10.06 1.55
N TYR A 125 1.47 8.79 1.30
CA TYR A 125 0.93 8.36 0.01
C TYR A 125 -0.41 9.03 -0.34
N PHE A 126 -1.33 9.14 0.62
CA PHE A 126 -2.62 9.81 0.38
C PHE A 126 -2.48 11.23 -0.12
N TYR A 127 -1.45 11.92 0.37
CA TYR A 127 -1.14 13.24 -0.14
C TYR A 127 -0.85 13.18 -1.64
N ILE A 128 0.02 12.27 -2.10
CA ILE A 128 0.36 12.14 -3.54
C ILE A 128 -0.88 11.79 -4.37
N ALA A 129 -1.63 10.75 -3.98
CA ALA A 129 -2.82 10.35 -4.72
C ALA A 129 -3.83 11.51 -4.83
N ARG A 130 -3.98 12.31 -3.77
CA ARG A 130 -4.83 13.51 -3.76
C ARG A 130 -4.32 14.61 -4.68
N GLU A 131 -3.04 14.93 -4.62
CA GLU A 131 -2.45 15.97 -5.47
C GLU A 131 -2.52 15.58 -6.95
N PHE A 132 -2.27 14.31 -7.27
CA PHE A 132 -2.39 13.77 -8.62
C PHE A 132 -3.81 13.92 -9.19
N VAL A 133 -4.84 13.45 -8.48
CA VAL A 133 -6.24 13.49 -9.00
C VAL A 133 -6.83 14.91 -9.06
N ARG A 134 -6.16 15.86 -8.41
CA ARG A 134 -6.48 17.29 -8.42
C ARG A 134 -5.76 18.07 -9.51
N ASP A 135 -5.00 17.38 -10.37
CA ASP A 135 -4.17 17.96 -11.41
C ASP A 135 -2.99 18.80 -10.89
N ASN A 136 -2.54 18.57 -9.64
CA ASN A 136 -1.40 19.31 -9.07
C ASN A 136 -0.05 18.62 -9.35
N VAL A 137 -0.05 17.41 -9.88
CA VAL A 137 1.16 16.60 -10.14
C VAL A 137 1.18 16.18 -11.60
N ASP A 138 2.27 16.52 -12.28
CA ASP A 138 2.58 15.99 -13.61
C ASP A 138 2.94 14.50 -13.52
N ILE A 139 2.45 13.71 -14.48
CA ILE A 139 2.75 12.28 -14.56
C ILE A 139 4.25 11.98 -14.62
N ASP A 140 5.03 12.87 -15.22
CA ASP A 140 6.47 12.68 -15.43
C ASP A 140 7.26 12.63 -14.09
N ILE A 141 6.70 13.15 -12.98
CA ILE A 141 7.33 13.14 -11.64
C ILE A 141 6.67 12.17 -10.65
N LEU A 142 5.65 11.43 -11.10
CA LEU A 142 4.84 10.59 -10.21
C LEU A 142 5.64 9.45 -9.59
N ASP A 143 6.49 8.79 -10.38
CA ASP A 143 7.37 7.71 -9.90
C ASP A 143 8.38 8.21 -8.85
N ASP A 144 8.92 9.42 -9.05
CA ASP A 144 9.83 10.06 -8.10
C ASP A 144 9.10 10.38 -6.79
N LEU A 145 7.90 10.96 -6.87
CA LEU A 145 7.07 11.24 -5.69
C LEU A 145 6.77 9.98 -4.88
N LEU A 146 6.39 8.89 -5.55
CA LEU A 146 6.10 7.62 -4.89
C LEU A 146 7.34 6.99 -4.25
N SER A 147 8.49 7.13 -4.90
CA SER A 147 9.77 6.66 -4.37
C SER A 147 10.20 7.43 -3.11
N LEU A 148 9.84 8.71 -3.00
CA LEU A 148 10.07 9.52 -1.79
C LEU A 148 9.19 9.11 -0.60
N GLY A 149 8.09 8.38 -0.86
CA GLY A 149 7.16 7.93 0.18
C GLY A 149 7.69 6.86 1.11
N ASP A 150 8.79 6.21 0.72
CA ASP A 150 9.38 5.08 1.42
C ASP A 150 8.27 4.15 1.92
N LEU A 151 7.50 3.64 0.96
CA LEU A 151 6.17 3.09 1.20
C LEU A 151 6.23 1.69 1.83
N GLY A 152 7.37 1.01 1.66
CA GLY A 152 7.50 -0.40 2.01
C GLY A 152 6.68 -1.30 1.08
N ILE A 153 7.01 -2.59 1.06
CA ILE A 153 6.30 -3.59 0.26
C ILE A 153 5.35 -4.37 1.16
N GLN A 154 4.16 -4.60 0.65
CA GLN A 154 3.10 -5.31 1.33
C GLN A 154 2.61 -6.48 0.47
N TYR A 155 2.31 -7.58 1.15
CA TYR A 155 1.72 -8.79 0.60
C TYR A 155 0.29 -8.88 1.11
N CYS A 156 -0.68 -8.91 0.20
CA CYS A 156 -2.09 -9.10 0.49
C CYS A 156 -2.49 -10.53 0.12
N ILE A 157 -2.84 -11.34 1.11
CA ILE A 157 -3.36 -12.70 0.95
C ILE A 157 -4.85 -12.61 0.61
N LYS A 158 -5.23 -13.12 -0.57
CA LYS A 158 -6.54 -12.87 -1.18
C LYS A 158 -7.44 -14.09 -1.24
N SER A 159 -6.91 -15.28 -1.54
CA SER A 159 -7.72 -16.47 -1.81
C SER A 159 -7.67 -17.48 -0.66
N GLU A 160 -8.70 -18.33 -0.54
CA GLU A 160 -8.71 -19.46 0.41
C GLU A 160 -7.44 -20.32 0.30
N ARG A 161 -6.94 -20.51 -0.92
CA ARG A 161 -5.73 -21.26 -1.21
C ARG A 161 -4.49 -20.60 -0.61
N ALA A 162 -4.30 -19.28 -0.76
CA ALA A 162 -3.16 -18.62 -0.10
C ALA A 162 -3.31 -18.60 1.43
N PHE A 163 -4.52 -18.48 1.97
CA PHE A 163 -4.74 -18.58 3.41
C PHE A 163 -4.37 -19.97 3.96
N SER A 164 -4.64 -21.06 3.24
CA SER A 164 -4.25 -22.41 3.68
C SER A 164 -2.74 -22.69 3.56
N CYS A 165 -2.03 -21.95 2.71
CA CYS A 165 -0.58 -21.97 2.57
C CYS A 165 0.16 -21.03 3.54
N LEU A 166 -0.57 -20.24 4.34
CA LEU A 166 -0.02 -19.30 5.33
C LEU A 166 -0.04 -19.92 6.73
N ARG A 167 1.12 -19.98 7.37
CA ARG A 167 1.27 -20.55 8.72
C ARG A 167 1.95 -19.56 9.65
N GLU A 168 1.34 -19.31 10.81
CA GLU A 168 2.00 -18.55 11.88
C GLU A 168 3.14 -19.38 12.49
N VAL A 169 4.23 -18.70 12.87
CA VAL A 169 5.36 -19.33 13.54
C VAL A 169 5.13 -19.29 15.06
N ASP A 170 5.15 -20.45 15.73
CA ASP A 170 4.77 -20.60 17.15
C ASP A 170 5.50 -19.64 18.10
N ASP A 171 6.81 -19.44 17.90
CA ASP A 171 7.65 -18.51 18.66
C ASP A 171 7.96 -17.20 17.91
N GLY A 172 7.14 -16.88 16.90
CA GLY A 172 7.33 -15.76 15.98
C GLY A 172 6.73 -14.43 16.46
N LEU A 173 6.23 -14.37 17.69
CA LEU A 173 5.57 -13.18 18.24
C LEU A 173 6.58 -12.24 18.91
N THR A 174 6.64 -11.00 18.45
CA THR A 174 7.54 -9.96 18.99
C THR A 174 6.74 -8.79 19.53
N ALA A 175 6.98 -8.40 20.79
CA ALA A 175 6.47 -7.15 21.35
C ALA A 175 7.25 -5.96 20.78
N VAL A 176 6.56 -4.86 20.49
CA VAL A 176 7.15 -3.64 19.92
C VAL A 176 7.30 -2.57 20.99
N ASP A 177 8.49 -1.95 21.05
CA ASP A 177 8.67 -0.72 21.82
C ASP A 177 7.94 0.42 21.12
N TYR A 178 6.85 0.87 21.73
CA TYR A 178 6.04 1.96 21.19
C TYR A 178 6.83 3.24 21.02
N ALA A 179 7.62 3.65 22.01
CA ALA A 179 8.30 4.93 21.99
C ALA A 179 9.31 5.00 20.84
N GLU A 180 10.11 3.94 20.68
CA GLU A 180 11.11 3.84 19.62
C GLU A 180 10.47 3.80 18.22
N PHE A 181 9.52 2.89 17.99
CA PHE A 181 9.01 2.64 16.64
C PHE A 181 7.93 3.64 16.20
N ASN A 182 7.16 4.22 17.14
CA ASN A 182 6.25 5.31 16.81
C ASN A 182 7.03 6.57 16.43
N GLU A 183 8.12 6.89 17.14
CA GLU A 183 8.99 8.02 16.78
C GLU A 183 9.59 7.82 15.38
N ARG A 184 10.14 6.65 15.08
CA ARG A 184 10.67 6.32 13.74
C ARG A 184 9.63 6.47 12.64
N TYR A 185 8.44 5.91 12.84
CA TYR A 185 7.33 6.04 11.90
C TYR A 185 7.00 7.52 11.62
N ASN A 186 6.87 8.33 12.67
CA ASN A 186 6.54 9.75 12.53
C ASN A 186 7.66 10.54 11.83
N GLN A 187 8.92 10.30 12.20
CA GLN A 187 10.07 10.95 11.55
C GLN A 187 10.13 10.62 10.05
N ARG A 188 9.91 9.35 9.69
CA ARG A 188 9.83 8.88 8.30
C ARG A 188 8.70 9.55 7.54
N ASP A 189 7.49 9.58 8.10
CA ASP A 189 6.32 10.21 7.45
C ASP A 189 6.51 11.72 7.26
N ILE A 190 7.05 12.43 8.26
CA ILE A 190 7.36 13.86 8.17
C ILE A 190 8.41 14.14 7.10
N ALA A 191 9.50 13.38 7.09
CA ALA A 191 10.59 13.55 6.14
C ALA A 191 10.13 13.27 4.70
N ALA A 192 9.35 12.20 4.49
CA ALA A 192 8.76 11.85 3.20
C ALA A 192 7.87 12.98 2.69
N ARG A 193 6.92 13.44 3.51
CA ARG A 193 6.02 14.54 3.14
C ARG A 193 6.74 15.85 2.82
N ARG A 194 7.83 16.16 3.55
CA ARG A 194 8.63 17.36 3.25
C ARG A 194 9.25 17.27 1.86
N LYS A 195 9.93 16.16 1.56
CA LYS A 195 10.55 15.94 0.24
C LYS A 195 9.52 15.92 -0.90
N MET A 196 8.35 15.33 -0.66
CA MET A 196 7.27 15.34 -1.63
C MET A 196 6.79 16.75 -1.94
N ARG A 197 6.54 17.58 -0.91
CA ARG A 197 6.14 18.98 -1.12
C ARG A 197 7.20 19.75 -1.90
N GLU A 198 8.47 19.59 -1.53
CA GLU A 198 9.59 20.21 -2.25
C GLU A 198 9.61 19.81 -3.74
N LEU A 199 9.32 18.55 -4.07
CA LEU A 199 9.25 18.10 -5.46
C LEU A 199 8.00 18.63 -6.20
N VAL A 200 6.83 18.64 -5.54
CA VAL A 200 5.59 19.20 -6.10
C VAL A 200 5.74 20.69 -6.41
N ASP A 201 6.43 21.44 -5.55
CA ASP A 201 6.64 22.89 -5.70
C ASP A 201 7.84 23.24 -6.61
N SER A 202 8.54 22.25 -7.17
CA SER A 202 9.73 22.46 -8.00
C SER A 202 9.43 22.66 -9.48
N ASP A 203 10.37 23.24 -10.22
CA ASP A 203 10.30 23.39 -11.69
C ASP A 203 10.20 22.05 -12.45
N ALA A 204 10.52 20.92 -11.81
CA ALA A 204 10.32 19.60 -12.39
C ALA A 204 8.83 19.27 -12.57
N ASN A 205 7.97 19.80 -11.70
CA ASN A 205 6.52 19.64 -11.80
C ASN A 205 5.93 20.65 -12.79
N LYS A 206 5.87 20.26 -14.07
CA LYS A 206 5.43 21.15 -15.14
C LYS A 206 3.91 21.41 -15.15
N VAL A 207 3.14 20.52 -14.53
CA VAL A 207 1.67 20.57 -14.48
C VAL A 207 1.05 20.65 -15.89
N THR A 208 1.62 19.91 -16.85
CA THR A 208 1.17 19.89 -18.25
C THR A 208 0.54 18.57 -18.66
N LYS A 209 0.97 17.47 -18.04
CA LYS A 209 0.44 16.11 -18.25
C LYS A 209 -0.16 15.60 -16.94
N VAL A 210 -1.30 16.16 -16.59
CA VAL A 210 -2.00 15.93 -15.31
C VAL A 210 -3.14 14.93 -15.47
N PHE A 211 -3.70 14.47 -14.36
CA PHE A 211 -4.70 13.40 -14.32
C PHE A 211 -5.87 13.58 -15.31
N SER A 212 -6.44 14.78 -15.42
CA SER A 212 -7.52 15.05 -16.39
C SER A 212 -7.11 14.90 -17.85
N THR A 213 -5.88 15.30 -18.20
CA THR A 213 -5.37 15.31 -19.58
C THR A 213 -5.07 13.91 -20.11
N LEU A 214 -4.96 12.90 -19.24
CA LEU A 214 -4.70 11.50 -19.62
C LEU A 214 -5.79 10.87 -20.49
N PHE A 215 -6.94 11.54 -20.57
CA PHE A 215 -8.14 11.05 -21.22
C PHE A 215 -8.66 11.97 -22.32
N GLU A 216 -7.94 13.05 -22.61
CA GLU A 216 -8.20 13.89 -23.76
C GLU A 216 -7.73 13.11 -25.00
N VAL A 217 -8.64 12.92 -25.94
CA VAL A 217 -8.31 12.33 -27.24
C VAL A 217 -7.47 13.38 -27.98
N ARG A 218 -6.21 13.05 -28.28
CA ARG A 218 -5.43 13.80 -29.25
C ARG A 218 -5.89 13.47 -30.67
#